data_AF-A0A2I0AXN4-F1
#
_entry.id   AF-A0A2I0AXN4-F1
#
_cell.length_a   1.000
_cell.length_b   1.000
_cell.length_c   1.000
_cell.angle_alpha   90.00
_cell.angle_beta   90.00
_cell.angle_gamma   90.00
#
_symmetry.space_group_name_H-M   'P 1'
#
loop_
_entity.id
_entity.type
_entity.pdbx_description
1 polymer ?
#
loop_
_entity_poly.entity_id
_entity_poly.type
_entity_poly.pdbx_seq_one_letter_code
_entity_poly.pdbx_strand_id
1 'polypeptide(L)'
;MSSSYSYSSPNLNPANFHLQCECNRACGLYTCRKEGENQGRRFFRCQRYKTKDDCGFFKWADDTVHTTVDLKYQLMAQDARNKAEFQRLYNFLKFISAVVVFSAVWNIFYH
;
A
#
# COMPACT_ATOMS: atom_id res chain seq x y z
N MET A 1 32.72 18.35 5.18
CA MET A 1 32.31 17.04 5.73
C MET A 1 31.03 16.66 5.03
N SER A 2 31.14 15.77 4.04
CA SER A 2 30.04 15.41 3.14
C SER A 2 29.28 14.22 3.75
N SER A 3 28.01 14.42 4.13
CA SER A 3 27.12 13.34 4.51
C SER A 3 26.05 13.20 3.45
N SER A 4 26.36 12.37 2.45
CA SER A 4 25.45 11.90 1.41
C SER A 4 24.42 10.97 2.06
N TYR A 5 23.20 11.46 2.26
CA TYR A 5 22.05 10.61 2.57
C TYR A 5 21.57 9.94 1.27
N SER A 6 22.14 8.77 0.98
CA SER A 6 21.70 7.90 -0.09
C SER A 6 20.32 7.33 0.26
N TYR A 7 19.25 7.82 -0.37
CA TYR A 7 17.96 7.13 -0.34
C TYR A 7 18.06 5.85 -1.16
N SER A 8 18.55 4.78 -0.54
CA SER A 8 18.54 3.44 -1.11
C SER A 8 17.09 2.94 -1.08
N SER A 9 16.40 3.01 -2.23
CA SER A 9 15.08 2.39 -2.43
C SER A 9 15.10 0.93 -1.96
N PRO A 10 14.32 0.54 -0.94
CA PRO A 10 14.33 -0.85 -0.51
C PRO A 10 13.49 -1.67 -1.49
N ASN A 11 14.16 -2.67 -2.06
CA ASN A 11 13.56 -3.79 -2.76
C ASN A 11 12.39 -4.34 -1.90
N LEU A 12 11.15 -4.15 -2.39
CA LEU A 12 9.92 -4.46 -1.65
C LEU A 12 9.69 -5.98 -1.57
N ASN A 13 10.46 -6.64 -0.72
CA ASN A 13 10.15 -7.98 -0.22
C ASN A 13 9.34 -7.80 1.09
N PRO A 14 8.11 -8.35 1.20
CA PRO A 14 7.28 -8.23 2.40
C PRO A 14 7.90 -8.82 3.68
N ALA A 15 9.08 -9.47 3.58
CA ALA A 15 9.88 -9.92 4.72
C ALA A 15 10.71 -8.82 5.42
N ASN A 16 10.83 -7.61 4.84
CA ASN A 16 11.69 -6.54 5.38
C ASN A 16 10.93 -5.44 6.16
N PHE A 17 9.90 -5.81 6.92
CA PHE A 17 9.44 -4.95 8.02
C PHE A 17 10.40 -5.12 9.19
N HIS A 18 11.48 -4.33 9.21
CA HIS A 18 12.48 -4.38 10.28
C HIS A 18 11.96 -3.68 11.55
N LEU A 19 10.80 -4.12 12.06
CA LEU A 19 10.32 -3.72 13.37
C LEU A 19 11.23 -4.39 14.40
N GLN A 20 12.09 -3.62 15.06
CA GLN A 20 13.02 -4.13 16.06
C GLN A 20 12.44 -4.00 17.47
N CYS A 21 12.70 -5.00 18.30
CA CYS A 21 12.48 -4.88 19.74
C CYS A 21 13.68 -4.21 20.42
N GLU A 22 13.57 -3.98 21.73
CA GLU A 22 14.66 -3.41 22.55
C GLU A 22 15.94 -4.25 22.60
N CYS A 23 15.89 -5.51 22.14
CA CYS A 23 17.08 -6.34 21.95
C CYS A 23 17.85 -6.00 20.65
N ASN A 24 17.44 -4.98 19.90
CA ASN A 24 17.94 -4.62 18.57
C ASN A 24 17.82 -5.74 17.52
N ARG A 25 16.83 -6.63 17.70
CA ARG A 25 16.56 -7.76 16.79
C ARG A 25 15.20 -7.60 16.14
N ALA A 26 15.05 -8.12 14.94
CA ALA A 26 13.78 -8.15 14.24
C ALA A 26 12.72 -8.92 15.07
N CYS A 27 11.53 -8.33 15.18
CA CYS A 27 10.38 -8.95 15.83
C CYS A 27 9.79 -10.05 14.94
N GLY A 28 9.27 -11.10 15.57
CA GLY A 28 8.43 -12.09 14.91
C GLY A 28 7.01 -11.57 14.75
N LEU A 29 6.33 -11.97 13.68
CA LEU A 29 4.92 -11.68 13.42
C LEU A 29 4.07 -12.90 13.76
N TYR A 30 3.13 -12.74 14.68
CA TYR A 30 2.29 -13.80 15.23
C TYR A 30 0.81 -13.49 15.01
N THR A 31 -0.04 -14.51 15.14
CA THR A 31 -1.50 -14.39 15.04
C THR A 31 -2.13 -14.86 16.35
N CYS A 32 -3.03 -14.06 16.91
CA CYS A 32 -3.83 -14.42 18.07
C CYS A 32 -4.75 -15.60 17.74
N ARG A 33 -4.51 -16.76 18.36
CA ARG A 33 -5.34 -17.96 18.19
C ARG A 33 -6.35 -18.17 19.32
N LYS A 34 -6.18 -17.46 20.43
CA LYS A 34 -7.08 -17.53 21.57
C LYS A 34 -8.44 -16.97 21.15
N GLU A 35 -9.50 -17.68 21.50
CA GLU A 35 -10.89 -17.26 21.28
C GLU A 35 -11.19 -15.94 22.03
N GLY A 36 -11.91 -15.05 21.37
CA GLY A 36 -12.28 -13.73 21.88
C GLY A 36 -12.11 -12.61 20.86
N GLU A 37 -12.25 -11.36 21.30
CA GLU A 37 -12.25 -10.16 20.45
C GLU A 37 -11.01 -10.03 19.55
N ASN A 38 -9.86 -10.51 20.02
CA ASN A 38 -8.60 -10.41 19.29
C ASN A 38 -8.26 -11.65 18.44
N GLN A 39 -9.16 -12.64 18.36
CA GLN A 39 -8.93 -13.85 17.57
C GLN A 39 -8.69 -13.50 16.09
N GLY A 40 -7.64 -14.06 15.51
CA GLY A 40 -7.23 -13.79 14.13
C GLY A 40 -6.43 -12.49 13.93
N ARG A 41 -6.39 -11.57 14.91
CA ARG A 41 -5.55 -10.36 14.83
C ARG A 41 -4.07 -10.71 14.88
N ARG A 42 -3.24 -9.93 14.18
CA ARG A 42 -1.79 -10.13 14.09
C ARG A 42 -1.04 -9.15 14.97
N PHE A 43 0.06 -9.60 15.58
CA PHE A 43 0.90 -8.77 16.44
C PHE A 43 2.38 -9.10 16.25
N PHE A 44 3.23 -8.10 16.43
CA PHE A 44 4.67 -8.26 16.48
C PHE A 44 5.12 -8.45 17.93
N ARG A 45 6.06 -9.38 18.14
CA ARG A 45 6.66 -9.66 19.44
C ARG A 45 8.14 -10.02 19.31
N CYS A 46 8.89 -9.84 20.40
CA CYS A 46 10.26 -10.34 20.48
C CYS A 46 10.30 -11.84 20.15
N GLN A 47 11.24 -12.27 19.30
CA GLN A 47 11.41 -13.68 18.94
C GLN A 47 11.79 -14.56 20.14
N ARG A 48 12.31 -13.95 21.21
CA ARG A 48 12.66 -14.59 22.48
C ARG A 48 11.48 -14.67 23.45
N TYR A 49 10.26 -14.51 22.96
CA TYR A 49 9.04 -14.60 23.76
C TYR A 49 9.02 -15.87 24.62
N LYS A 50 8.68 -15.71 25.91
CA LYS A 50 8.65 -16.77 26.94
C LYS A 50 10.00 -17.37 27.32
N THR A 51 11.11 -16.76 26.92
CA THR A 51 12.44 -17.11 27.42
C THR A 51 12.89 -16.12 28.51
N LYS A 52 13.97 -16.43 29.22
CA LYS A 52 14.58 -15.55 30.22
C LYS A 52 15.03 -14.19 29.63
N ASP A 53 15.26 -14.15 28.32
CA ASP A 53 15.74 -12.98 27.58
C ASP A 53 14.61 -12.25 26.81
N ASP A 54 13.35 -12.45 27.21
CA ASP A 54 12.22 -11.73 26.63
C ASP A 54 12.24 -10.26 27.09
N CYS A 55 12.33 -9.31 26.16
CA CYS A 55 12.23 -7.88 26.46
C CYS A 55 10.78 -7.39 26.61
N GLY A 56 9.78 -8.26 26.43
CA GLY A 56 8.38 -7.89 26.59
C GLY A 56 7.78 -7.05 25.46
N PHE A 57 8.56 -6.71 24.42
CA PHE A 57 8.10 -5.93 23.28
C PHE A 57 6.84 -6.54 22.65
N PHE A 58 5.80 -5.73 22.49
CA PHE A 58 4.53 -6.11 21.87
C PHE A 58 3.98 -4.92 21.08
N LYS A 59 3.49 -5.16 19.86
CA LYS A 59 2.77 -4.16 19.08
C LYS A 59 1.78 -4.83 18.14
N TRP A 60 0.57 -4.30 18.02
CA TRP A 60 -0.36 -4.83 17.03
C TRP A 60 0.11 -4.49 15.60
N ALA A 61 -0.15 -5.40 14.66
CA ALA A 61 0.30 -5.23 13.28
C ALA A 61 -0.47 -4.11 12.55
N ASP A 62 -1.71 -3.86 12.94
CA ASP A 62 -2.53 -2.72 12.53
C ASP A 62 -2.10 -1.42 13.22
N ASP A 63 -1.54 -1.45 14.44
CA ASP A 63 -0.97 -0.26 15.10
C ASP A 63 0.42 0.13 14.54
N THR A 64 1.07 -0.77 13.78
CA THR A 64 2.31 -0.47 13.04
C THR A 64 2.07 0.20 11.68
N VAL A 65 0.80 0.46 11.34
CA VAL A 65 0.34 1.02 10.06
C VAL A 65 0.55 2.54 10.02
N HIS A 66 1.83 2.91 9.98
CA HIS A 66 2.34 4.10 9.28
C HIS A 66 3.63 3.69 8.58
N THR A 67 3.65 2.52 7.96
CA THR A 67 4.80 2.05 7.18
C THR A 67 4.48 2.13 5.70
N THR A 68 5.53 2.23 4.89
CA THR A 68 5.50 2.47 3.43
C THR A 68 4.59 1.53 2.64
N VAL A 69 4.18 0.40 3.23
CA VAL A 69 3.22 -0.54 2.66
C VAL A 69 1.79 0.04 2.68
N ASP A 70 1.36 0.73 3.73
CA ASP A 70 0.05 1.40 3.73
C ASP A 70 0.04 2.56 2.75
N LEU A 71 1.14 3.30 2.67
CA LEU A 71 1.30 4.36 1.67
C LEU A 71 1.23 3.77 0.25
N LYS A 72 1.86 2.62 0.00
CA LYS A 72 1.78 1.93 -1.29
C LYS A 72 0.36 1.49 -1.63
N TYR A 73 -0.38 0.93 -0.67
CA TYR A 73 -1.79 0.55 -0.88
C TYR A 73 -2.69 1.76 -1.10
N GLN A 74 -2.46 2.85 -0.36
CA GLN A 74 -3.18 4.12 -0.55
C GLN A 74 -2.90 4.73 -1.92
N LEU A 75 -1.63 4.73 -2.35
CA LEU A 75 -1.22 5.20 -3.68
C LEU A 75 -1.85 4.36 -4.80
N MET A 76 -1.86 3.03 -4.67
CA MET A 76 -2.51 2.14 -5.64
C MET A 76 -4.03 2.37 -5.71
N ALA A 77 -4.69 2.55 -4.57
CA ALA A 77 -6.12 2.87 -4.53
C ALA A 77 -6.42 4.24 -5.16
N GLN A 78 -5.53 5.22 -4.95
CA GLN A 78 -5.66 6.53 -5.57
C GLN A 78 -5.40 6.48 -7.08
N ASP A 79 -4.38 5.75 -7.54
CA ASP A 79 -4.09 5.55 -8.96
C ASP A 79 -5.26 4.88 -9.68
N ALA A 80 -5.85 3.84 -9.08
CA ALA A 80 -7.03 3.18 -9.63
C ALA A 80 -8.22 4.14 -9.79
N ARG A 81 -8.47 5.01 -8.80
CA ARG A 81 -9.51 6.05 -8.88
C ARG A 81 -9.18 7.07 -9.97
N ASN A 82 -7.96 7.60 -9.99
CA ASN A 82 -7.53 8.57 -10.98
C ASN A 82 -7.63 8.01 -12.41
N LYS A 83 -7.26 6.74 -12.61
CA LYS A 83 -7.39 6.05 -13.90
C LYS A 83 -8.85 5.87 -14.30
N ALA A 84 -9.73 5.51 -13.37
CA ALA A 84 -11.16 5.39 -13.64
C ALA A 84 -11.78 6.75 -14.03
N GLU A 85 -11.43 7.82 -13.31
CA GLU A 85 -11.87 9.18 -13.64
C GLU A 85 -11.34 9.64 -15.01
N PHE A 86 -10.05 9.40 -15.30
CA PHE A 86 -9.47 9.72 -16.60
C PHE A 86 -10.15 8.93 -17.74
N GLN A 87 -10.46 7.65 -17.50
CA GLN A 87 -11.14 6.84 -18.50
C GLN A 87 -12.56 7.36 -18.79
N ARG A 88 -13.29 7.84 -17.78
CA ARG A 88 -14.60 8.47 -17.97
C ARG A 88 -14.48 9.73 -18.82
N LEU A 89 -13.52 10.60 -18.50
CA LEU A 89 -13.24 11.81 -19.27
C LEU A 89 -12.87 11.48 -20.71
N TYR A 90 -11.98 10.51 -20.90
CA TYR A 90 -11.53 10.08 -22.23
C TYR A 90 -12.69 9.51 -23.04
N ASN A 91 -13.53 8.66 -22.45
CA ASN A 91 -14.70 8.10 -23.13
C ASN A 91 -15.69 9.20 -23.54
N PHE A 92 -15.87 10.22 -22.71
CA PHE A 92 -16.71 11.38 -23.02
C PHE A 92 -16.14 12.21 -24.18
N LEU A 93 -14.84 12.56 -24.13
CA LEU A 93 -14.17 13.26 -25.22
C LEU A 93 -14.21 12.47 -26.52
N LYS A 94 -13.99 11.15 -26.44
CA LYS A 94 -14.08 10.24 -27.58
C LYS A 94 -15.49 10.25 -28.19
N PHE A 95 -16.54 10.25 -27.38
CA PHE A 95 -17.92 10.36 -27.87
C PHE A 95 -18.14 11.67 -28.62
N ILE A 96 -17.75 12.81 -28.02
CA ILE A 96 -17.85 14.12 -28.69
C ILE A 96 -17.11 14.11 -30.02
N SER A 97 -15.87 13.61 -30.06
CA SER A 97 -15.11 13.54 -31.30
C SER A 97 -15.80 12.69 -32.37
N ALA A 98 -16.44 11.57 -32.00
CA ALA A 98 -17.15 10.71 -32.94
C ALA A 98 -18.37 11.41 -33.53
N VAL A 99 -19.12 12.15 -32.71
CA VAL A 99 -20.28 12.95 -33.16
C VAL A 99 -19.85 14.05 -34.13
N VAL A 100 -18.74 14.76 -33.83
CA VAL A 100 -18.20 15.82 -34.70
C VAL A 100 -17.71 15.26 -36.04
N VAL A 101 -16.99 14.13 -36.01
CA VAL A 101 -16.54 13.49 -37.25
C VAL A 101 -17.75 13.02 -38.07
N PHE A 102 -18.73 12.40 -37.42
CA PHE A 102 -19.95 11.96 -38.09
C PHE A 102 -20.71 13.12 -38.74
N SER A 103 -20.89 14.24 -38.03
CA SER A 103 -21.60 15.40 -38.56
C SER A 103 -20.86 16.05 -39.74
N ALA A 104 -19.54 16.13 -39.67
CA ALA A 104 -18.71 16.66 -40.77
C ALA A 104 -18.81 15.77 -42.02
N VAL A 105 -18.68 14.45 -41.85
CA VAL A 105 -18.82 13.49 -42.96
C VAL A 105 -20.22 13.56 -43.55
N TRP A 106 -21.26 13.55 -42.71
CA TRP A 106 -22.64 13.66 -43.16
C TRP A 106 -22.88 14.94 -43.98
N ASN A 107 -22.35 16.07 -43.52
CA ASN A 107 -22.46 17.35 -44.21
C ASN A 107 -21.77 17.33 -45.59
N ILE A 108 -20.64 16.64 -45.74
CA ILE A 108 -19.92 16.55 -47.02
C ILE A 108 -20.65 15.70 -48.06
N PHE A 109 -21.33 14.63 -47.63
CA PHE A 109 -21.93 13.66 -48.56
C PHE A 109 -23.40 13.90 -48.87
N TYR A 110 -24.13 14.58 -47.99
CA TYR A 110 -25.59 14.70 -48.06
C TYR A 110 -26.09 16.15 -48.12
N HIS A 111 -25.19 17.11 -48.32
CA HIS A 111 -25.49 18.51 -48.62
C HIS A 111 -24.73 18.93 -49.89
#